data_AF-A0AAX3LTN6-F1
#
_entry.id   AF-A0AAX3LTN6-F1
#
_cell.length_a   1.000
_cell.length_b   1.000
_cell.length_c   1.000
_cell.angle_alpha   90.00
_cell.angle_beta   90.00
_cell.angle_gamma   90.00
#
_symmetry.space_group_name_H-M   'P 1'
#
loop_
_entity.id
_entity.type
_entity.pdbx_description
1 polymer ?
#
loop_
_entity_poly.entity_id
_entity_poly.type
_entity_poly.pdbx_seq_one_letter_code
_entity_poly.pdbx_strand_id
1 'polypeptide(L)'
;MTSTVFAKIQIRRGTAAEWAAANPILAEGEFAYEIDTGITKVGDGASDYATLPAYATYSQMLAAQEAIEAGQAQLATFNSQLTAAQNAATTSVAKASEAFVSAGNAKGSEDAAEVSASQAAQSAIDAAASAAQAAGSETNAAGSEQAAAASQTAARASEQAAATSEANAAASEATASAAAAVVEPLTDEIEVIASNIGTVQDAAGPLTDIQTAMLEMATAFVNSQTRYVSAVAFS
;
A
#
# COMPACT_ATOMS: atom_id res chain seq x y z
N MET A 1 71.49 -98.13 65.14
CA MET A 1 70.15 -97.61 65.46
C MET A 1 70.18 -96.11 65.22
N THR A 2 69.51 -95.62 64.18
CA THR A 2 69.42 -94.18 63.93
C THR A 2 68.45 -93.60 64.95
N SER A 3 68.97 -92.83 65.91
CA SER A 3 68.13 -92.13 66.90
C SER A 3 67.61 -90.87 66.25
N THR A 4 66.35 -90.88 65.81
CA THR A 4 65.66 -89.67 65.37
C THR A 4 65.42 -88.78 66.58
N VAL A 5 66.04 -87.60 66.61
CA VAL A 5 65.79 -86.58 67.62
C VAL A 5 64.72 -85.64 67.09
N PHE A 6 63.61 -85.50 67.82
CA PHE A 6 62.64 -84.44 67.55
C PHE A 6 63.06 -83.18 68.31
N ALA A 7 63.42 -82.12 67.58
CA ALA A 7 63.67 -80.80 68.16
C ALA A 7 62.46 -79.89 67.92
N LYS A 8 61.99 -79.22 68.98
CA LYS A 8 60.95 -78.17 68.89
C LYS A 8 61.64 -76.82 68.78
N ILE A 9 61.47 -76.14 67.66
CA ILE A 9 61.94 -74.76 67.47
C ILE A 9 60.86 -73.80 67.96
N GLN A 10 61.25 -72.76 68.70
CA GLN A 10 60.39 -71.68 69.15
C GLN A 10 61.07 -70.36 68.82
N ILE A 11 60.33 -69.45 68.19
CA ILE A 11 60.80 -68.09 67.94
C ILE A 11 60.66 -67.23 69.19
N ARG A 12 61.45 -66.16 69.26
CA ARG A 12 61.32 -65.15 70.32
C ARG A 12 59.95 -64.48 70.19
N ARG A 13 59.23 -64.40 71.30
CA ARG A 13 57.84 -63.95 71.32
C ARG A 13 57.51 -63.20 72.61
N GLY A 14 56.53 -62.32 72.55
CA GLY A 14 56.02 -61.50 73.64
C GLY A 14 54.81 -60.71 73.17
N THR A 15 54.16 -59.96 74.05
CA THR A 15 53.13 -58.99 73.68
C THR A 15 53.74 -57.78 73.00
N ALA A 16 52.95 -57.03 72.22
CA ALA A 16 53.41 -55.78 71.62
C ALA A 16 53.96 -54.80 72.67
N ALA A 17 53.34 -54.75 73.85
CA ALA A 17 53.80 -53.92 74.96
C ALA A 17 55.15 -54.37 75.53
N GLU A 18 55.37 -55.67 75.70
CA GLU A 18 56.66 -56.22 76.15
C GLU A 18 57.77 -55.97 75.14
N TRP A 19 57.47 -56.12 73.85
CA TRP A 19 58.42 -55.83 72.77
C TRP A 19 58.76 -54.34 72.67
N ALA A 20 57.77 -53.45 72.80
CA ALA A 20 57.98 -52.01 72.79
C ALA A 20 58.78 -51.54 74.02
N ALA A 21 58.56 -52.14 75.19
CA ALA A 21 59.29 -51.80 76.41
C ALA A 21 60.75 -52.26 76.37
N ALA A 22 61.02 -53.45 75.82
CA ALA A 22 62.38 -53.96 75.70
C ALA A 22 63.16 -53.32 74.54
N ASN A 23 62.46 -53.01 73.44
CA ASN A 23 62.98 -52.42 72.20
C ASN A 23 64.40 -52.88 71.78
N PRO A 24 64.67 -54.19 71.67
CA PRO A 24 66.02 -54.69 71.41
C PRO A 24 66.43 -54.52 69.94
N ILE A 25 67.74 -54.45 69.67
CA ILE A 25 68.30 -54.74 68.34
C ILE A 25 68.28 -56.26 68.14
N LEU A 26 67.54 -56.73 67.13
CA LEU A 26 67.46 -58.14 66.76
C LEU A 26 68.61 -58.49 65.81
N ALA A 27 69.20 -59.67 65.96
CA ALA A 27 70.25 -60.12 65.04
C ALA A 27 69.73 -60.24 63.60
N GLU A 28 70.63 -60.17 62.62
CA GLU A 28 70.27 -60.32 61.21
C GLU A 28 69.55 -61.67 60.98
N GLY A 29 68.32 -61.62 60.46
CA GLY A 29 67.48 -62.80 60.24
C GLY A 29 66.75 -63.33 61.49
N GLU A 30 66.89 -62.69 62.66
CA GLU A 30 66.17 -63.10 63.88
C GLU A 30 64.68 -62.73 63.79
N PHE A 31 63.81 -63.73 63.92
CA PHE A 31 62.36 -63.54 63.95
C PHE A 31 61.87 -63.11 65.33
N ALA A 32 61.05 -62.07 65.35
CA ALA A 32 60.25 -61.66 66.49
C ALA A 32 58.76 -61.77 66.18
N TYR A 33 58.00 -62.26 67.15
CA TYR A 33 56.56 -62.44 67.03
C TYR A 33 55.80 -61.80 68.19
N GLU A 34 54.83 -60.95 67.87
CA GLU A 34 53.88 -60.38 68.82
C GLU A 34 52.70 -61.35 68.99
N ILE A 35 52.52 -61.92 70.17
CA ILE A 35 51.52 -62.99 70.40
C ILE A 35 50.08 -62.47 70.45
N ASP A 36 49.89 -61.19 70.73
CA ASP A 36 48.61 -60.51 70.90
C ASP A 36 48.13 -59.83 69.60
N THR A 37 49.06 -59.34 68.78
CA THR A 37 48.75 -58.66 67.50
C THR A 37 48.99 -59.56 66.28
N GLY A 38 49.77 -60.64 66.44
CA GLY A 38 50.20 -61.53 65.36
C GLY A 38 51.26 -60.94 64.43
N ILE A 39 51.83 -59.78 64.75
CA ILE A 39 52.85 -59.12 63.94
C ILE A 39 54.15 -59.92 63.99
N THR A 40 54.77 -60.10 62.83
CA THR A 40 56.12 -60.64 62.71
C THR A 40 57.07 -59.54 62.25
N LYS A 41 58.25 -59.47 62.84
CA LYS A 41 59.37 -58.64 62.38
C LYS A 41 60.62 -59.49 62.27
N VAL A 42 61.54 -59.09 61.40
CA VAL A 42 62.84 -59.77 61.22
C VAL A 42 63.95 -58.76 61.45
N GLY A 43 64.91 -59.12 62.29
CA GLY A 43 66.07 -58.30 62.59
C GLY A 43 66.99 -58.09 61.38
N ASP A 44 67.59 -56.92 61.30
CA ASP A 44 68.63 -56.55 60.34
C ASP A 44 70.02 -56.45 61.01
N GLY A 45 70.11 -56.74 62.32
CA GLY A 45 71.34 -56.66 63.11
C GLY A 45 71.73 -55.25 63.57
N ALA A 46 70.95 -54.21 63.24
CA ALA A 46 71.32 -52.81 63.51
C ALA A 46 70.19 -51.94 64.05
N SER A 47 68.96 -52.16 63.59
CA SER A 47 67.78 -51.39 63.95
C SER A 47 67.13 -51.90 65.24
N ASP A 48 66.63 -50.99 66.06
CA ASP A 48 65.79 -51.32 67.20
C ASP A 48 64.46 -51.96 66.73
N TYR A 49 63.88 -52.84 67.55
CA TYR A 49 62.61 -53.51 67.27
C TYR A 49 61.48 -52.57 66.79
N ALA A 50 61.37 -51.39 67.41
CA ALA A 50 60.34 -50.41 67.10
C ALA A 50 60.43 -49.88 65.67
N THR A 51 61.64 -49.79 65.09
CA THR A 51 61.86 -49.24 63.74
C THR A 51 61.84 -50.31 62.65
N LEU A 52 61.95 -51.60 63.02
CA LEU A 52 61.86 -52.70 62.07
C LEU A 52 60.49 -52.75 61.36
N PRO A 53 60.45 -53.05 60.05
CA PRO A 53 59.20 -53.19 59.32
C PRO A 53 58.41 -54.40 59.83
N ALA A 54 57.11 -54.20 60.01
CA ALA A 54 56.17 -55.28 60.29
C ALA A 54 55.82 -56.01 58.98
N TYR A 55 55.85 -57.35 59.01
CA TYR A 55 55.24 -58.15 57.97
C TYR A 55 53.72 -58.12 58.15
N ALA A 56 53.01 -57.84 57.08
CA ALA A 56 51.55 -57.78 57.09
C ALA A 56 50.96 -59.11 57.59
N THR A 57 50.02 -59.04 58.51
CA THR A 57 49.31 -60.23 58.97
C THR A 57 48.19 -60.59 57.99
N TYR A 58 47.76 -61.85 58.00
CA TYR A 58 46.61 -62.28 57.19
C TYR A 58 45.36 -61.42 57.48
N SER A 59 45.13 -61.06 58.75
CA SER A 59 44.01 -60.19 59.14
C SER A 59 44.10 -58.77 58.56
N GLN A 60 45.31 -58.20 58.45
CA GLN A 60 45.52 -56.88 57.83
C GLN A 60 45.27 -56.92 56.33
N MET A 61 45.70 -58.00 55.65
CA MET A 61 45.42 -58.19 54.22
C MET A 61 43.93 -58.37 53.95
N LEU A 62 43.22 -59.12 54.79
CA LEU A 62 41.77 -59.30 54.67
C LEU A 62 41.03 -57.97 54.86
N ALA A 63 41.39 -57.19 55.88
CA ALA A 63 40.81 -55.87 56.09
C ALA A 63 41.09 -54.91 54.91
N ALA A 64 42.29 -54.99 54.32
CA ALA A 64 42.63 -54.21 53.12
C ALA A 64 41.78 -54.63 51.90
N GLN A 65 41.54 -55.93 51.72
CA GLN A 65 40.67 -56.45 50.65
C GLN A 65 39.23 -55.94 50.81
N GLU A 66 38.67 -56.04 52.02
CA GLU A 66 37.33 -55.52 52.31
C GLU A 66 37.22 -54.01 52.05
N ALA A 67 38.26 -53.24 52.40
CA ALA A 67 38.30 -51.80 52.12
C ALA A 67 38.36 -51.50 50.61
N ILE A 68 39.09 -52.31 49.83
CA ILE A 68 39.14 -52.19 48.36
C ILE A 68 37.76 -52.47 47.76
N GLU A 69 37.10 -53.55 48.19
CA GLU A 69 35.77 -53.92 47.70
C GLU A 69 34.72 -52.85 48.03
N ALA A 70 34.78 -52.30 49.25
CA ALA A 70 33.93 -51.17 49.64
C ALA A 70 34.19 -49.94 48.75
N GLY A 71 35.45 -49.61 48.48
CA GLY A 71 35.82 -48.52 47.58
C GLY A 71 35.35 -48.73 46.14
N GLN A 72 35.42 -49.96 45.63
CA GLN A 72 34.91 -50.33 44.30
C GLN A 72 33.38 -50.19 44.22
N ALA A 73 32.65 -50.60 45.27
CA ALA A 73 31.20 -50.44 45.35
C ALA A 73 30.80 -48.94 45.39
N GLN A 74 31.55 -48.12 46.12
CA GLN A 74 31.37 -46.66 46.11
C GLN A 74 31.63 -46.06 44.73
N LEU A 75 32.71 -46.46 44.05
CA LEU A 75 33.02 -46.00 42.70
C LEU A 75 31.94 -46.39 41.68
N ALA A 76 31.42 -47.62 41.76
CA ALA A 76 30.33 -48.08 40.92
C ALA A 76 29.05 -47.24 41.14
N THR A 77 28.73 -46.94 42.40
CA THR A 77 27.60 -46.08 42.76
C THR A 77 27.77 -44.68 42.20
N PHE A 78 28.95 -44.08 42.39
CA PHE A 78 29.27 -42.76 41.86
C PHE A 78 29.16 -42.72 40.33
N ASN A 79 29.68 -43.73 39.64
CA ASN A 79 29.62 -43.79 38.18
C ASN A 79 28.17 -43.91 37.66
N SER A 80 27.32 -44.66 38.36
CA SER A 80 25.88 -44.74 38.07
C SER A 80 25.18 -43.39 38.25
N GLN A 81 25.45 -42.69 39.35
CA GLN A 81 24.92 -41.35 39.61
C GLN A 81 25.38 -40.34 38.55
N LEU A 82 26.66 -40.39 38.16
CA LEU A 82 27.22 -39.53 37.11
C LEU A 82 26.51 -39.76 35.77
N THR A 83 26.30 -41.02 35.38
CA THR A 83 25.57 -41.37 34.15
C THR A 83 24.13 -40.88 34.21
N ALA A 84 23.44 -41.07 35.33
CA ALA A 84 22.07 -40.57 35.52
C ALA A 84 22.00 -39.04 35.41
N ALA A 85 22.95 -38.33 36.02
CA ALA A 85 23.03 -36.87 35.96
C ALA A 85 23.32 -36.37 34.52
N GLN A 86 24.21 -37.04 33.78
CA GLN A 86 24.50 -36.71 32.38
C GLN A 86 23.27 -36.92 31.48
N ASN A 87 22.53 -38.01 31.68
CA ASN A 87 21.30 -38.29 30.95
C ASN A 87 20.20 -37.27 31.27
N ALA A 88 20.07 -36.89 32.55
CA ALA A 88 19.13 -35.86 32.99
C ALA A 88 19.48 -34.49 32.37
N ALA A 89 20.75 -34.11 32.36
CA ALA A 89 21.23 -32.87 31.73
C ALA A 89 21.00 -32.86 30.22
N THR A 90 21.26 -33.98 29.53
CA THR A 90 21.00 -34.11 28.09
C THR A 90 19.51 -33.95 27.80
N THR A 91 18.66 -34.58 28.61
CA THR A 91 17.20 -34.49 28.48
C THR A 91 16.69 -33.08 28.75
N SER A 92 17.22 -32.37 29.75
CA SER A 92 16.80 -31.01 30.06
C SER A 92 17.20 -30.02 28.95
N VAL A 93 18.39 -30.17 28.37
CA VAL A 93 18.83 -29.38 27.22
C VAL A 93 17.94 -29.64 26.00
N ALA A 94 17.59 -30.89 25.72
CA ALA A 94 16.68 -31.23 24.61
C ALA A 94 15.30 -30.58 24.79
N LYS A 95 14.69 -30.71 25.97
CA LYS A 95 13.41 -30.07 26.31
C LYS A 95 13.46 -28.55 26.21
N ALA A 96 14.55 -27.94 26.66
CA ALA A 96 14.73 -26.50 26.54
C ALA A 96 14.80 -26.08 25.06
N SER A 97 15.57 -26.81 24.24
CA SER A 97 15.67 -26.55 22.79
C SER A 97 14.30 -26.65 22.10
N GLU A 98 13.54 -27.71 22.37
CA GLU A 98 12.18 -27.88 21.85
C GLU A 98 11.27 -26.72 22.26
N ALA A 99 11.31 -26.32 23.54
CA ALA A 99 10.53 -25.19 24.04
C ALA A 99 10.92 -23.86 23.37
N PHE A 100 12.21 -23.62 23.13
CA PHE A 100 12.68 -22.43 22.40
C PHE A 100 12.17 -22.41 20.96
N VAL A 101 12.22 -23.55 20.26
CA VAL A 101 11.68 -23.68 18.89
C VAL A 101 10.17 -23.43 18.88
N SER A 102 9.42 -24.04 19.81
CA SER A 102 7.97 -23.83 19.92
C SER A 102 7.61 -22.37 20.20
N ALA A 103 8.34 -21.70 21.10
CA ALA A 103 8.13 -20.28 21.39
C ALA A 103 8.41 -19.40 20.15
N GLY A 104 9.47 -19.71 19.40
CA GLY A 104 9.78 -19.02 18.15
C GLY A 104 8.67 -19.17 17.10
N ASN A 105 8.16 -20.40 16.91
CA ASN A 105 7.05 -20.67 15.98
C ASN A 105 5.75 -19.98 16.40
N ALA A 106 5.46 -19.93 17.71
CA ALA A 106 4.30 -19.22 18.24
C ALA A 106 4.40 -17.72 17.94
N LYS A 107 5.56 -17.10 18.24
CA LYS A 107 5.79 -15.68 17.94
C LYS A 107 5.71 -15.39 16.44
N GLY A 108 6.26 -16.25 15.59
CA GLY A 108 6.13 -16.12 14.14
C GLY A 108 4.68 -16.20 13.65
N SER A 109 3.84 -17.01 14.31
CA SER A 109 2.41 -17.09 14.00
C SER A 109 1.65 -15.84 14.43
N GLU A 110 1.99 -15.26 15.58
CA GLU A 110 1.46 -13.96 16.04
C GLU A 110 1.80 -12.84 15.05
N ASP A 111 3.06 -12.75 14.61
CA ASP A 111 3.50 -11.75 13.63
C ASP A 111 2.78 -11.91 12.29
N ALA A 112 2.62 -13.16 11.82
CA ALA A 112 1.87 -13.43 10.59
C ALA A 112 0.38 -13.04 10.70
N ALA A 113 -0.23 -13.22 11.87
CA ALA A 113 -1.60 -12.81 12.13
C ALA A 113 -1.73 -11.27 12.14
N GLU A 114 -0.77 -10.56 12.74
CA GLU A 114 -0.74 -9.09 12.75
C GLU A 114 -0.57 -8.50 11.33
N VAL A 115 0.32 -9.09 10.52
CA VAL A 115 0.49 -8.71 9.11
C VAL A 115 -0.81 -8.95 8.33
N SER A 116 -1.46 -10.09 8.54
CA SER A 116 -2.73 -10.42 7.88
C SER A 116 -3.85 -9.44 8.25
N ALA A 117 -3.94 -9.04 9.52
CA ALA A 117 -4.89 -8.04 9.97
C ALA A 117 -4.63 -6.67 9.33
N SER A 118 -3.36 -6.27 9.22
CA SER A 118 -2.95 -5.02 8.55
C SER A 118 -3.29 -5.04 7.06
N GLN A 119 -3.04 -6.16 6.38
CA GLN A 119 -3.38 -6.35 4.96
C GLN A 119 -4.90 -6.26 4.71
N ALA A 120 -5.70 -6.84 5.61
CA ALA A 120 -7.16 -6.76 5.55
C ALA A 120 -7.67 -5.33 5.75
N ALA A 121 -7.08 -4.60 6.71
CA ALA A 121 -7.40 -3.18 6.92
C ALA A 121 -7.06 -2.33 5.69
N GLN A 122 -5.91 -2.56 5.05
CA GLN A 122 -5.54 -1.86 3.82
C GLN A 122 -6.50 -2.18 2.68
N SER A 123 -6.88 -3.45 2.52
CA SER A 123 -7.86 -3.85 1.50
C SER A 123 -9.21 -3.16 1.68
N ALA A 124 -9.65 -2.94 2.93
CA ALA A 124 -10.86 -2.20 3.23
C ALA A 124 -10.73 -0.70 2.88
N ILE A 125 -9.56 -0.09 3.11
CA ILE A 125 -9.26 1.29 2.70
C ILE A 125 -9.29 1.41 1.17
N ASP A 126 -8.65 0.50 0.45
CA ASP A 126 -8.59 0.50 -1.00
C ASP A 126 -10.00 0.32 -1.62
N ALA A 127 -10.83 -0.53 -1.01
CA ALA A 127 -12.23 -0.71 -1.40
C ALA A 127 -13.05 0.57 -1.18
N ALA A 128 -12.87 1.24 -0.03
CA ALA A 128 -13.55 2.51 0.25
C ALA A 128 -13.11 3.63 -0.72
N ALA A 129 -11.82 3.71 -1.05
CA ALA A 129 -11.30 4.65 -2.02
C ALA A 129 -11.88 4.40 -3.42
N SER A 130 -11.98 3.13 -3.83
CA SER A 130 -12.59 2.72 -5.10
C SER A 130 -14.08 3.11 -5.16
N ALA A 131 -14.82 2.92 -4.06
CA ALA A 131 -16.21 3.34 -3.97
C ALA A 131 -16.38 4.86 -4.09
N ALA A 132 -15.50 5.65 -3.46
CA ALA A 132 -15.50 7.10 -3.56
C ALA A 132 -15.23 7.59 -5.00
N GLN A 133 -14.29 6.95 -5.71
CA GLN A 133 -14.01 7.24 -7.11
C GLN A 133 -15.23 6.96 -8.00
N ALA A 134 -15.90 5.83 -7.79
CA ALA A 134 -17.13 5.49 -8.52
C ALA A 134 -18.24 6.53 -8.31
N ALA A 135 -18.48 6.96 -7.07
CA ALA A 135 -19.44 8.02 -6.77
C ALA A 135 -19.08 9.36 -7.45
N GLY A 136 -17.79 9.68 -7.53
CA GLY A 136 -17.30 10.83 -8.29
C GLY A 136 -17.60 10.72 -9.79
N SER A 137 -17.39 9.54 -10.39
CA SER A 137 -17.74 9.28 -11.78
C SER A 137 -19.24 9.40 -12.06
N GLU A 138 -20.10 8.92 -11.16
CA GLU A 138 -21.56 9.08 -11.26
C GLU A 138 -21.96 10.56 -11.23
N THR A 139 -21.34 11.35 -10.36
CA THR A 139 -21.58 12.80 -10.29
C THR A 139 -21.20 13.51 -11.59
N ASN A 140 -20.05 13.15 -12.17
CA ASN A 140 -19.60 13.71 -13.45
C ASN A 140 -20.52 13.30 -14.62
N ALA A 141 -21.02 12.06 -14.61
CA ALA A 141 -21.98 11.58 -15.60
C ALA A 141 -23.29 12.38 -15.51
N ALA A 142 -23.83 12.55 -14.30
CA ALA A 142 -25.02 13.38 -14.07
C ALA A 142 -24.80 14.83 -14.54
N GLY A 143 -23.63 15.42 -14.25
CA GLY A 143 -23.24 16.75 -14.74
C GLY A 143 -23.24 16.84 -16.27
N SER A 144 -22.76 15.80 -16.95
CA SER A 144 -22.73 15.73 -18.42
C SER A 144 -24.15 15.61 -19.00
N GLU A 145 -25.02 14.83 -18.38
CA GLU A 145 -26.44 14.72 -18.77
C GLU A 145 -27.18 16.06 -18.65
N GLN A 146 -26.94 16.79 -17.57
CA GLN A 146 -27.55 18.11 -17.33
C GLN A 146 -27.08 19.14 -18.36
N ALA A 147 -25.78 19.14 -18.68
CA ALA A 147 -25.22 19.99 -19.73
C ALA A 147 -25.84 19.68 -21.10
N ALA A 148 -25.98 18.39 -21.45
CA ALA A 148 -26.63 17.97 -22.69
C ALA A 148 -28.11 18.41 -22.76
N ALA A 149 -28.85 18.31 -21.66
CA ALA A 149 -30.23 18.78 -21.57
C ALA A 149 -30.34 20.30 -21.75
N ALA A 150 -29.41 21.07 -21.17
CA ALA A 150 -29.32 22.51 -21.37
C ALA A 150 -29.03 22.87 -22.83
N SER A 151 -28.10 22.15 -23.49
CA SER A 151 -27.82 22.33 -24.92
C SER A 151 -29.03 22.03 -25.81
N GLN A 152 -29.79 20.97 -25.52
CA GLN A 152 -31.05 20.69 -26.24
C GLN A 152 -32.08 21.81 -26.07
N THR A 153 -32.17 22.38 -24.87
CA THR A 153 -33.11 23.49 -24.59
C THR A 153 -32.71 24.74 -25.37
N ALA A 154 -31.42 25.07 -25.39
CA ALA A 154 -30.90 26.18 -26.18
C ALA A 154 -31.13 25.98 -27.70
N ALA A 155 -30.94 24.76 -28.21
CA ALA A 155 -31.22 24.44 -29.61
C ALA A 155 -32.71 24.67 -29.96
N ARG A 156 -33.64 24.16 -29.14
CA ARG A 156 -35.09 24.39 -29.33
C ARG A 156 -35.46 25.88 -29.29
N ALA A 157 -34.85 26.65 -28.40
CA ALA A 157 -35.06 28.10 -28.35
C ALA A 157 -34.57 28.80 -29.64
N SER A 158 -33.43 28.35 -30.19
CA SER A 158 -32.90 28.86 -31.46
C SER A 158 -33.81 28.49 -32.64
N GLU A 159 -34.35 27.28 -32.69
CA GLU A 159 -35.32 26.85 -33.70
C GLU A 159 -36.59 27.72 -33.65
N GLN A 160 -37.11 28.00 -32.44
CA GLN A 160 -38.27 28.86 -32.26
C GLN A 160 -38.02 30.31 -32.69
N ALA A 161 -36.83 30.84 -32.40
CA ALA A 161 -36.43 32.17 -32.85
C ALA A 161 -36.33 32.25 -34.38
N ALA A 162 -35.78 31.21 -35.04
CA ALA A 162 -35.73 31.11 -36.49
C ALA A 162 -37.14 31.08 -37.10
N ALA A 163 -38.04 30.25 -36.57
CA ALA A 163 -39.44 30.20 -37.01
C ALA A 163 -40.17 31.55 -36.85
N THR A 164 -39.87 32.28 -35.77
CA THR A 164 -40.39 33.64 -35.57
C THR A 164 -39.86 34.61 -36.63
N SER A 165 -38.57 34.51 -36.98
CA SER A 165 -37.95 35.32 -38.03
C SER A 165 -38.55 35.04 -39.40
N GLU A 166 -38.80 33.78 -39.73
CA GLU A 166 -39.49 33.38 -40.98
C GLU A 166 -40.91 33.95 -41.05
N ALA A 167 -41.68 33.88 -39.96
CA ALA A 167 -43.01 34.46 -39.89
C ALA A 167 -43.01 35.98 -40.07
N ASN A 168 -42.04 36.68 -39.47
CA ASN A 168 -41.87 38.13 -39.64
C ASN A 168 -41.49 38.50 -41.07
N ALA A 169 -40.64 37.71 -41.73
CA ALA A 169 -40.28 37.91 -43.13
C ALA A 169 -41.51 37.74 -44.04
N ALA A 170 -42.29 36.68 -43.85
CA ALA A 170 -43.54 36.45 -44.59
C ALA A 170 -44.56 37.58 -44.37
N ALA A 171 -44.70 38.08 -43.13
CA ALA A 171 -45.55 39.23 -42.84
C ALA A 171 -45.07 40.51 -43.53
N SER A 172 -43.75 40.72 -43.60
CA SER A 172 -43.15 41.85 -44.31
C SER A 172 -43.38 41.76 -45.82
N GLU A 173 -43.23 40.58 -46.40
CA GLU A 173 -43.51 40.30 -47.82
C GLU A 173 -44.99 40.56 -48.14
N ALA A 174 -45.92 40.04 -47.32
CA ALA A 174 -47.35 40.30 -47.48
C ALA A 174 -47.69 41.81 -47.40
N THR A 175 -47.04 42.53 -46.49
CA THR A 175 -47.18 43.99 -46.37
C THR A 175 -46.67 44.71 -47.62
N ALA A 176 -45.52 44.29 -48.16
CA ALA A 176 -44.97 44.85 -49.39
C ALA A 176 -45.85 44.56 -50.61
N SER A 177 -46.37 43.34 -50.75
CA SER A 177 -47.32 42.99 -51.82
C SER A 177 -48.61 43.80 -51.73
N ALA A 178 -49.15 44.00 -50.51
CA ALA A 178 -50.32 44.84 -50.30
C ALA A 178 -50.06 46.31 -50.68
N ALA A 179 -48.88 46.85 -50.35
CA ALA A 179 -48.48 48.20 -50.75
C ALA A 179 -48.33 48.31 -52.28
N ALA A 180 -47.71 47.33 -52.94
CA ALA A 180 -47.56 47.32 -54.40
C ALA A 180 -48.92 47.30 -55.11
N ALA A 181 -49.87 46.50 -54.63
CA ALA A 181 -51.23 46.44 -55.18
C ALA A 181 -52.00 47.78 -55.08
N VAL A 182 -51.62 48.66 -54.15
CA VAL A 182 -52.15 50.03 -54.04
C VAL A 182 -51.42 50.98 -55.00
N VAL A 183 -50.11 50.85 -55.16
CA VAL A 183 -49.29 51.77 -55.97
C VAL A 183 -49.47 51.57 -57.47
N GLU A 184 -49.51 50.32 -57.97
CA GLU A 184 -49.62 50.03 -59.41
C GLU A 184 -50.80 50.74 -60.13
N PRO A 185 -52.05 50.68 -59.65
CA PRO A 185 -53.15 51.39 -60.31
C PRO A 185 -53.01 52.91 -60.25
N LEU A 186 -52.36 53.45 -59.20
CA LEU A 186 -52.10 54.88 -59.09
C LEU A 186 -51.03 55.35 -60.08
N THR A 187 -50.01 54.53 -60.36
CA THR A 187 -49.00 54.85 -61.39
C THR A 187 -49.62 54.93 -62.78
N ASP A 188 -50.49 53.98 -63.13
CA ASP A 188 -51.21 53.99 -64.41
C ASP A 188 -52.12 55.24 -64.53
N GLU A 189 -52.85 55.60 -63.47
CA GLU A 189 -53.66 56.82 -63.43
C GLU A 189 -52.81 58.09 -63.61
N ILE A 190 -51.65 58.18 -62.94
CA ILE A 190 -50.73 59.31 -63.07
C ILE A 190 -50.20 59.44 -64.50
N GLU A 191 -49.86 58.33 -65.16
CA GLU A 191 -49.38 58.35 -66.56
C GLU A 191 -50.47 58.82 -67.53
N VAL A 192 -51.70 58.35 -67.35
CA VAL A 192 -52.87 58.84 -68.11
C VAL A 192 -53.08 60.34 -67.89
N ILE A 193 -53.01 60.80 -66.64
CA ILE A 193 -53.13 62.22 -66.29
C ILE A 193 -52.01 63.03 -66.97
N ALA A 194 -50.76 62.55 -66.94
CA ALA A 194 -49.61 63.22 -67.54
C ALA A 194 -49.75 63.32 -69.08
N SER A 195 -50.20 62.25 -69.75
CA SER A 195 -50.47 62.25 -71.19
C SER A 195 -51.56 63.28 -71.55
N ASN A 196 -52.67 63.28 -70.80
CA ASN A 196 -53.74 64.25 -70.98
C ASN A 196 -53.23 65.70 -70.82
N ILE A 197 -52.40 65.99 -69.82
CA ILE A 197 -51.78 67.31 -69.64
C ILE A 197 -50.92 67.69 -70.85
N GLY A 198 -50.11 66.77 -71.38
CA GLY A 198 -49.31 67.01 -72.59
C GLY A 198 -50.15 67.37 -73.79
N THR A 199 -51.24 66.63 -74.06
CA THR A 199 -52.16 66.96 -75.16
C THR A 199 -52.79 68.35 -75.03
N VAL A 200 -53.09 68.77 -73.79
CA VAL A 200 -53.61 70.12 -73.51
C VAL A 200 -52.56 71.20 -73.78
N GLN A 201 -51.29 70.94 -73.43
CA GLN A 201 -50.18 71.86 -73.72
C GLN A 201 -49.90 71.97 -75.22
N ASP A 202 -49.89 70.84 -75.95
CA ASP A 202 -49.70 70.84 -77.40
C ASP A 202 -50.81 71.60 -78.13
N ALA A 203 -52.06 71.49 -77.65
CA ALA A 203 -53.18 72.27 -78.18
C ALA A 203 -53.08 73.79 -77.87
N ALA A 204 -52.34 74.18 -76.83
CA ALA A 204 -52.19 75.58 -76.44
C ALA A 204 -51.36 76.40 -77.44
N GLY A 205 -50.37 75.78 -78.10
CA GLY A 205 -49.56 76.43 -79.15
C GLY A 205 -50.40 76.94 -80.33
N PRO A 206 -51.12 76.05 -81.05
CA PRO A 206 -52.01 76.41 -82.15
C PRO A 206 -53.10 77.41 -81.74
N LEU A 207 -53.62 77.32 -80.51
CA LEU A 207 -54.58 78.30 -79.98
C LEU A 207 -53.95 79.70 -79.84
N THR A 208 -52.69 79.77 -79.39
CA THR A 208 -51.94 81.02 -79.28
C THR A 208 -51.65 81.60 -80.66
N ASP A 209 -51.32 80.75 -81.64
CA ASP A 209 -51.11 81.15 -83.03
C ASP A 209 -52.42 81.66 -83.67
N ILE A 210 -53.55 80.99 -83.42
CA ILE A 210 -54.89 81.43 -83.87
C ILE A 210 -55.24 82.78 -83.24
N GLN A 211 -55.02 82.96 -81.93
CA GLN A 211 -55.27 84.24 -81.25
C GLN A 211 -54.40 85.36 -81.82
N THR A 212 -53.13 85.07 -82.11
CA THR A 212 -52.20 86.01 -82.75
C THR A 212 -52.66 86.38 -84.16
N ALA A 213 -53.05 85.39 -84.97
CA ALA A 213 -53.59 85.62 -86.32
C ALA A 213 -54.92 86.40 -86.30
N MET A 214 -55.80 86.14 -85.33
CA MET A 214 -57.02 86.92 -85.14
C MET A 214 -56.71 88.37 -84.72
N LEU A 215 -55.70 88.59 -83.90
CA LEU A 215 -55.25 89.92 -83.50
C LEU A 215 -54.62 90.68 -84.67
N GLU A 216 -53.82 90.01 -85.50
CA GLU A 216 -53.29 90.57 -86.75
C GLU A 216 -54.41 90.89 -87.75
N MET A 217 -55.41 90.01 -87.90
CA MET A 217 -56.58 90.24 -88.76
C MET A 217 -57.46 91.39 -88.25
N ALA A 218 -57.68 91.49 -86.93
CA ALA A 218 -58.40 92.60 -86.31
C ALA A 218 -57.63 93.92 -86.50
N THR A 219 -56.30 93.88 -86.34
CA THR A 219 -55.42 95.04 -86.59
C THR A 219 -55.46 95.46 -88.07
N ALA A 220 -55.42 94.50 -89.00
CA ALA A 220 -55.55 94.75 -90.44
C ALA A 220 -56.94 95.33 -90.79
N PHE A 221 -58.00 94.85 -90.15
CA PHE A 221 -59.36 95.39 -90.32
C PHE A 221 -59.48 96.82 -89.80
N VAL A 222 -58.95 97.12 -88.61
CA VAL A 222 -58.90 98.49 -88.05
C VAL A 222 -58.07 99.41 -88.94
N ASN A 223 -56.93 98.96 -89.44
CA ASN A 223 -56.11 99.72 -90.39
C ASN A 223 -56.84 99.97 -91.72
N SER A 224 -57.59 98.98 -92.23
CA SER A 224 -58.43 99.12 -93.43
C SER A 224 -59.55 100.14 -93.24
N GLN A 225 -60.29 100.07 -92.12
CA GLN A 225 -61.31 101.06 -91.77
C GLN A 225 -60.73 102.47 -91.62
N THR A 226 -59.57 102.61 -90.98
CA THR A 226 -58.86 103.90 -90.85
C THR A 226 -58.49 104.47 -92.22
N ARG A 227 -58.04 103.60 -93.14
CA ARG A 227 -57.70 103.97 -94.53
C ARG A 227 -58.96 104.37 -95.32
N TYR A 228 -60.08 103.69 -95.12
CA TYR A 228 -61.37 104.01 -95.72
C TYR A 228 -61.90 105.37 -95.23
N VAL A 229 -61.84 105.65 -93.92
CA VAL A 229 -62.26 106.94 -93.34
C VAL A 229 -61.37 108.09 -93.83
N SER A 230 -60.06 107.86 -94.01
CA SER A 230 -59.14 108.88 -94.56
C SER A 230 -59.37 109.18 -96.05
N ALA A 231 -59.90 108.23 -96.82
CA ALA A 231 -60.13 108.39 -98.26
C ALA A 231 -61.47 109.08 -98.60
N VAL A 232 -62.46 109.03 -97.69
CA VAL A 232 -63.80 109.63 -97.89
C VAL A 232 -63.87 111.08 -97.38
N ALA A 233 -62.86 111.57 -96.66
CA ALA A 233 -62.85 112.90 -96.05
C ALA A 233 -62.25 114.04 -96.92
N PHE A 234 -61.93 113.80 -98.20
CA PHE A 234 -61.37 114.82 -99.11
C PHE A 234 -62.03 114.90 -100.51
N SER A 235 -63.31 114.53 -100.60
CA SER A 235 -64.20 114.93 -101.72
C SER A 235 -65.14 116.04 -101.29
#